data_AF-A0A849DQC8-F1
#
_entry.id   AF-A0A849DQC8-F1
#
_cell.length_a   1.000
_cell.length_b   1.000
_cell.length_c   1.000
_cell.angle_alpha   90.00
_cell.angle_beta   90.00
_cell.angle_gamma   90.00
#
_symmetry.space_group_name_H-M   'P 1'
#
loop_
_entity.id
_entity.type
_entity.pdbx_description
1 polymer ?
#
loop_
_entity_poly.entity_id
_entity_poly.type
_entity_poly.pdbx_seq_one_letter_code
_entity_poly.pdbx_strand_id
1 'polypeptide(L)'
;MIAGNTPVLVHNCGTTDLHRVSPVERGSSELDNGLNPEHFPLTDELDGSAYFGNEARVNDFAANHGGTHGQGFRVTVPNKWLRDNDIEVWEGMTPDHLEYVIPNHLFGEFNQFPRAPWAPGAS
;
A
#
# COMPACT_ATOMS: atom_id res chain seq x y z
N MET A 1 32.77 5.16 35.29
CA MET A 1 31.97 3.93 35.06
C MET A 1 30.86 4.26 34.08
N ILE A 2 30.44 3.22 33.38
CA ILE A 2 29.76 3.18 32.07
C ILE A 2 28.27 3.56 32.16
N ALA A 3 27.78 4.26 31.13
CA ALA A 3 26.50 4.05 30.43
C ALA A 3 26.33 5.23 29.46
N GLY A 4 26.82 5.15 28.23
CA GLY A 4 26.09 4.41 27.20
C GLY A 4 24.95 5.29 26.70
N ASN A 5 25.28 6.35 25.95
CA ASN A 5 24.31 7.07 25.14
C ASN A 5 23.88 6.14 24.00
N THR A 6 23.05 5.15 24.33
CA THR A 6 22.25 4.46 23.33
C THR A 6 21.18 5.46 22.92
N PRO A 7 21.15 5.95 21.66
CA PRO A 7 20.01 6.71 21.21
C PRO A 7 18.77 5.84 21.41
N VAL A 8 17.79 6.40 22.09
CA VAL A 8 16.46 5.80 22.26
C VAL A 8 16.03 5.34 20.87
N LEU A 9 15.85 4.03 20.67
CA LEU A 9 15.13 3.50 19.53
C LEU A 9 13.79 4.24 19.55
N VAL A 10 13.63 5.21 18.66
CA VAL A 10 12.30 5.74 18.34
C VAL A 10 11.60 4.53 17.76
N HIS A 11 10.81 3.83 18.57
CA HIS A 11 9.90 2.82 18.09
C HIS A 11 9.18 3.48 16.93
N ASN A 12 9.43 2.98 15.72
CA ASN A 12 8.92 3.51 14.46
C ASN A 12 7.42 3.16 14.38
N CYS A 13 6.65 3.73 15.33
CA CYS A 13 5.21 3.70 15.50
C CYS A 13 4.54 4.66 14.51
N GLY A 14 5.11 4.81 13.32
CA GLY A 14 4.53 5.57 12.23
C GLY A 14 3.50 4.75 11.45
N THR A 15 2.81 5.43 10.54
CA THR A 15 1.98 4.82 9.52
C THR A 15 2.58 5.08 8.14
N THR A 16 2.33 4.18 7.20
CA THR A 16 2.67 4.33 5.79
C THR A 16 1.37 4.43 5.00
N ASP A 17 1.28 5.43 4.13
CA ASP A 17 0.17 5.57 3.19
C ASP A 17 0.48 4.78 1.92
N LEU A 18 -0.24 3.67 1.74
CA LEU A 18 -0.19 2.84 0.55
C LEU A 18 -1.19 3.34 -0.48
N HIS A 19 -0.72 3.67 -1.66
CA HIS A 19 -1.55 4.20 -2.74
C HIS A 19 -1.83 3.12 -3.78
N ARG A 20 -3.01 3.20 -4.40
CA ARG A 20 -3.39 2.34 -5.52
C ARG A 20 -4.34 3.10 -6.44
N VAL A 21 -4.22 2.86 -7.75
CA VAL A 21 -5.27 3.17 -8.71
C VAL A 21 -5.88 1.86 -9.17
N SER A 22 -7.19 1.76 -9.05
CA SER A 22 -7.90 0.54 -9.39
C SER A 22 -8.60 0.69 -10.74
N PRO A 23 -8.77 -0.42 -11.48
CA PRO A 23 -9.57 -0.42 -12.69
C PRO A 23 -10.96 0.18 -12.42
N VAL A 24 -11.50 0.95 -13.36
CA VAL A 24 -12.79 1.64 -13.19
C VAL A 24 -13.90 0.69 -12.74
N GLU A 25 -13.90 -0.54 -13.26
CA GLU A 25 -14.91 -1.56 -12.95
C GLU A 25 -14.87 -2.07 -11.50
N ARG A 26 -13.73 -1.93 -10.81
CA ARG A 26 -13.51 -2.46 -9.45
C ARG A 26 -13.20 -1.39 -8.41
N GLY A 27 -12.78 -0.20 -8.84
CA GLY A 27 -12.19 0.79 -7.95
C GLY A 27 -13.14 1.38 -6.91
N SER A 28 -14.43 1.52 -7.22
CA SER A 28 -15.45 1.89 -6.24
C SER A 28 -15.66 0.78 -5.19
N SER A 29 -15.71 -0.48 -5.61
CA SER A 29 -15.82 -1.61 -4.66
C SER A 29 -14.57 -1.78 -3.80
N GLU A 30 -13.36 -1.59 -4.35
CA GLU A 30 -12.12 -1.67 -3.56
C GLU A 30 -11.99 -0.51 -2.57
N LEU A 31 -12.45 0.69 -2.95
CA LEU A 31 -12.51 1.83 -2.04
C LEU A 31 -13.49 1.58 -0.88
N ASP A 32 -14.71 1.14 -1.18
CA ASP A 32 -15.77 0.98 -0.18
C ASP A 32 -15.57 -0.28 0.68
N ASN A 33 -15.36 -1.43 0.04
CA ASN A 33 -15.37 -2.74 0.70
C ASN A 33 -13.96 -3.31 0.96
N GLY A 34 -12.93 -2.71 0.38
CA GLY A 34 -11.55 -3.22 0.46
C GLY A 34 -11.26 -4.26 -0.61
N LEU A 35 -10.11 -4.93 -0.47
CA LEU A 35 -9.65 -5.96 -1.39
C LEU A 35 -10.54 -7.20 -1.30
N ASN A 36 -11.10 -7.64 -2.43
CA ASN A 36 -11.85 -8.89 -2.53
C ASN A 36 -10.91 -10.01 -3.02
N PRO A 37 -10.62 -11.06 -2.23
CA PRO A 37 -9.79 -12.19 -2.65
C PRO A 37 -10.21 -12.83 -3.99
N GLU A 38 -11.49 -12.83 -4.32
CA GLU A 38 -12.00 -13.38 -5.60
C GLU A 38 -11.49 -12.62 -6.83
N HIS A 39 -11.10 -11.34 -6.64
CA HIS A 39 -10.51 -10.52 -7.70
C HIS A 39 -9.00 -10.73 -7.86
N PHE A 40 -8.38 -11.53 -6.99
CA PHE A 40 -6.95 -11.84 -6.97
C PHE A 40 -6.75 -13.37 -6.94
N PRO A 41 -6.99 -14.06 -8.06
CA PRO A 41 -6.89 -15.51 -8.12
C PRO A 41 -5.44 -15.96 -7.88
N LEU A 42 -5.28 -16.94 -6.99
CA LEU A 42 -4.03 -17.66 -6.81
C LEU A 42 -3.93 -18.71 -7.93
N THR A 43 -3.03 -18.49 -8.88
CA THR A 43 -2.75 -19.42 -10.00
C THR A 43 -1.26 -19.75 -10.05
N ASP A 44 -0.85 -20.67 -10.93
CA ASP A 44 0.58 -20.98 -11.12
C ASP A 44 1.39 -19.76 -11.60
N GLU A 45 0.73 -18.73 -12.15
CA GLU A 45 1.35 -17.50 -12.67
C GLU A 45 1.11 -16.27 -11.78
N LEU A 46 0.10 -16.31 -10.90
CA LEU A 46 -0.31 -15.19 -10.05
C LEU A 46 -0.32 -15.61 -8.59
N ASP A 47 0.40 -14.88 -7.75
CA ASP A 47 0.48 -15.11 -6.30
C ASP A 47 -0.78 -14.64 -5.54
N GLY A 48 -1.78 -14.11 -6.26
CA GLY A 48 -3.01 -13.58 -5.67
C GLY A 48 -2.81 -12.33 -4.81
N SER A 49 -1.63 -11.69 -4.89
CA SER A 49 -1.31 -10.51 -4.10
C SER A 49 -1.89 -9.23 -4.71
N ALA A 50 -2.15 -8.25 -3.85
CA ALA A 50 -2.48 -6.89 -4.26
C ALA A 50 -1.25 -6.00 -4.19
N TYR A 51 -0.93 -5.37 -5.32
CA TYR A 51 0.17 -4.41 -5.43
C TYR A 51 -0.33 -2.99 -5.12
N PHE A 52 0.43 -2.31 -4.27
CA PHE A 52 0.29 -0.90 -3.91
C PHE A 52 1.61 -0.19 -4.17
N GLY A 53 1.58 1.12 -4.37
CA GLY A 53 2.79 1.92 -4.49
C GLY A 53 2.83 3.07 -3.49
N ASN A 54 3.95 3.79 -3.49
CA ASN A 54 3.95 5.15 -2.96
C ASN A 54 3.27 6.11 -3.96
N GLU A 55 3.02 7.34 -3.52
CA GLU A 55 2.35 8.35 -4.34
C GLU A 55 3.05 8.57 -5.70
N ALA A 56 4.39 8.64 -5.71
CA ALA A 56 5.18 8.83 -6.93
C ALA A 56 5.02 7.68 -7.93
N ARG A 57 5.10 6.42 -7.47
CA ARG A 57 4.91 5.22 -8.29
C ARG A 57 3.52 5.17 -8.89
N VAL A 58 2.50 5.46 -8.08
CA VAL A 58 1.11 5.40 -8.52
C VAL A 58 0.78 6.55 -9.48
N ASN A 59 1.35 7.75 -9.27
CA ASN A 59 1.25 8.86 -10.20
C ASN A 59 1.89 8.53 -11.56
N ASP A 60 3.10 7.98 -11.58
CA ASP A 60 3.78 7.53 -12.80
C ASP A 60 2.96 6.44 -13.53
N PHE A 61 2.45 5.46 -12.79
CA PHE A 61 1.60 4.41 -13.36
C PHE A 61 0.33 5.00 -13.97
N ALA A 62 -0.38 5.89 -13.26
CA ALA A 62 -1.61 6.51 -13.72
C ALA A 62 -1.39 7.40 -14.94
N ALA A 63 -0.29 8.16 -15.00
CA ALA A 63 0.06 8.98 -16.16
C ALA A 63 0.22 8.15 -17.44
N ASN A 64 0.75 6.93 -17.32
CA ASN A 64 0.93 6.01 -18.45
C ASN A 64 -0.32 5.16 -18.78
N HIS A 65 -1.35 5.16 -17.92
CA HIS A 65 -2.56 4.34 -18.05
C HIS A 65 -3.86 5.15 -17.94
N GLY A 66 -3.81 6.44 -18.30
CA GLY A 66 -4.93 7.38 -18.27
C GLY A 66 -6.08 6.94 -19.19
N GLY A 67 -7.00 6.13 -18.65
CA GLY A 67 -8.18 5.63 -19.37
C GLY A 67 -8.72 4.30 -18.85
N THR A 68 -7.88 3.46 -18.22
CA THR A 68 -8.29 2.14 -17.71
C THR A 68 -8.47 2.10 -16.19
N HIS A 69 -7.85 3.04 -15.49
CA HIS A 69 -7.90 3.16 -14.03
C HIS A 69 -8.40 4.56 -13.67
N GLY A 70 -9.48 4.64 -12.89
CA GLY A 70 -10.19 5.91 -12.66
C GLY A 70 -10.43 6.26 -11.19
N GLN A 71 -10.33 5.28 -10.29
CA GLN A 71 -10.50 5.51 -8.86
C GLN A 71 -9.21 5.17 -8.15
N GLY A 72 -8.52 6.19 -7.65
CA GLY A 72 -7.44 6.02 -6.71
C GLY A 72 -7.96 5.97 -5.28
N PHE A 73 -7.20 5.29 -4.42
CA PHE A 73 -7.39 5.36 -2.99
C PHE A 73 -6.05 5.17 -2.29
N ARG A 74 -6.02 5.64 -1.04
CA ARG A 74 -4.92 5.37 -0.11
C ARG A 74 -5.39 4.57 1.09
N VAL A 75 -4.51 3.74 1.62
CA VAL A 75 -4.71 2.98 2.85
C VAL A 75 -3.61 3.37 3.83
N THR A 76 -3.99 3.84 5.01
CA THR A 76 -3.02 4.22 6.06
C THR A 76 -2.76 3.00 6.94
N VAL A 77 -1.58 2.40 6.81
CA VAL A 77 -1.23 1.13 7.46
C VAL A 77 -0.16 1.34 8.54
N PRO A 78 -0.28 0.71 9.72
CA PRO A 78 0.77 0.77 10.74
C PRO A 78 2.09 0.17 10.23
N ASN A 79 3.20 0.89 10.41
CA ASN A 79 4.54 0.39 10.02
C ASN A 79 4.90 -0.92 10.73
N LYS A 80 4.37 -1.11 11.95
CA LYS A 80 4.53 -2.37 12.68
C LYS A 80 3.87 -3.53 11.93
N TRP A 81 2.65 -3.36 11.44
CA TRP A 81 1.93 -4.41 10.71
C TRP A 81 2.66 -4.81 9.43
N LEU A 82 3.21 -3.83 8.70
CA LEU A 82 4.03 -4.10 7.51
C LEU A 82 5.24 -4.97 7.86
N ARG A 83 6.01 -4.57 8.89
CA ARG A 83 7.19 -5.34 9.33
C ARG A 83 6.86 -6.72 9.88
N ASP A 84 5.78 -6.84 10.66
CA ASP A 84 5.35 -8.13 11.22
C ASP A 84 4.93 -9.13 10.13
N ASN A 85 4.63 -8.65 8.92
CA ASN A 85 4.27 -9.44 7.74
C ASN A 85 5.35 -9.43 6.65
N ASP A 86 6.59 -9.09 6.99
CA ASP A 86 7.74 -9.06 6.07
C ASP A 86 7.56 -8.12 4.86
N ILE A 87 6.73 -7.07 5.00
CA ILE A 87 6.56 -6.02 3.99
C ILE A 87 7.49 -4.86 4.34
N GLU A 88 8.41 -4.54 3.41
CA GLU A 88 9.41 -3.50 3.62
C GLU A 88 8.75 -2.12 3.79
N VAL A 89 9.11 -1.43 4.89
CA VAL A 89 8.64 -0.07 5.17
C VAL A 89 9.62 0.92 4.56
N TRP A 90 9.12 1.90 3.83
CA TRP A 90 9.95 2.98 3.31
C TRP A 90 10.43 3.89 4.44
N GLU A 91 11.74 4.11 4.52
CA GLU A 91 12.34 4.99 5.53
C GLU A 91 12.84 6.33 4.97
N GLY A 92 12.47 6.68 3.73
CA GLY A 92 12.55 8.08 3.28
C GLY A 92 13.88 8.54 2.66
N MET A 93 14.83 7.67 2.35
CA MET A 93 16.13 8.10 1.81
C MET A 93 16.09 8.50 0.32
N THR A 94 15.28 7.82 -0.49
CA THR A 94 15.07 8.11 -1.93
C THR A 94 13.61 7.84 -2.28
N PRO A 95 12.94 8.70 -3.08
CA PRO A 95 11.59 8.45 -3.57
C PRO A 95 11.62 7.43 -4.72
N ASP A 96 12.21 6.26 -4.45
CA ASP A 96 12.19 5.17 -5.41
C ASP A 96 10.75 4.73 -5.67
N HIS A 97 10.52 4.14 -6.83
CA HIS A 97 9.23 3.59 -7.24
C HIS A 97 8.92 2.34 -6.40
N LEU A 98 8.55 2.56 -5.15
CA LEU A 98 8.26 1.48 -4.23
C LEU A 98 6.95 0.82 -4.56
N GLU A 99 6.98 -0.50 -4.46
CA GLU A 99 5.84 -1.37 -4.59
C GLU A 99 5.73 -2.21 -3.32
N TYR A 100 4.58 -2.11 -2.66
CA TYR A 100 4.22 -2.91 -1.52
C TYR A 100 3.30 -4.02 -1.98
N VAL A 101 3.71 -5.26 -1.73
CA VAL A 101 2.95 -6.44 -2.07
C VAL A 101 2.16 -6.86 -0.83
N ILE A 102 0.83 -6.86 -0.92
CA ILE A 102 -0.05 -7.35 0.13
C ILE A 102 -0.50 -8.76 -0.29
N PRO A 103 -0.02 -9.83 0.36
CA PRO A 103 -0.47 -11.18 0.09
C PRO A 103 -1.97 -11.37 0.32
N ASN A 104 -2.59 -12.25 -0.47
CA ASN A 104 -4.03 -12.56 -0.40
C ASN A 104 -4.52 -12.88 1.03
N HIS A 105 -3.74 -13.68 1.76
CA HIS A 105 -4.08 -14.12 3.11
C HIS A 105 -4.13 -12.97 4.14
N LEU A 106 -3.58 -11.80 3.81
CA LEU A 106 -3.61 -10.60 4.66
C LEU A 106 -4.76 -9.64 4.36
N PHE A 107 -5.57 -9.89 3.32
CA PHE A 107 -6.64 -8.95 2.92
C PHE A 107 -7.66 -8.71 4.02
N GLY A 108 -7.99 -9.73 4.82
CA GLY A 108 -8.95 -9.59 5.92
C GLY A 108 -8.52 -8.55 6.95
N GLU A 109 -7.24 -8.58 7.35
CA GLU A 109 -6.64 -7.61 8.27
C GLU A 109 -6.43 -6.26 7.58
N PHE A 110 -5.90 -6.28 6.37
CA PHE A 110 -5.63 -5.07 5.59
C PHE A 110 -6.89 -4.22 5.36
N ASN A 111 -8.03 -4.87 5.13
CA ASN A 111 -9.31 -4.20 4.91
C ASN A 111 -9.84 -3.48 6.16
N GLN A 112 -9.30 -3.74 7.36
CA GLN A 112 -9.66 -3.00 8.58
C GLN A 112 -9.00 -1.62 8.65
N PHE A 113 -7.98 -1.36 7.84
CA PHE A 113 -7.27 -0.09 7.87
C PHE A 113 -8.06 1.04 7.20
N PRO A 114 -7.90 2.29 7.68
CA PRO A 114 -8.59 3.44 7.11
C PRO A 114 -8.25 3.60 5.63
N ARG A 115 -9.31 3.75 4.83
CA ARG A 115 -9.23 4.02 3.39
C ARG A 115 -9.78 5.40 3.10
N ALA A 116 -9.12 6.12 2.20
CA ALA A 116 -9.60 7.41 1.71
C ALA A 116 -9.49 7.49 0.19
N PRO A 117 -10.46 8.11 -0.48
CA PRO A 117 -10.35 8.40 -1.90
C PRO A 117 -9.12 9.27 -2.15
N TRP A 118 -8.40 8.96 -3.22
CA TRP A 118 -7.23 9.70 -3.66
C TRP A 118 -7.23 9.77 -5.19
N ALA A 119 -6.70 10.84 -5.77
CA ALA A 119 -6.65 11.00 -7.22
C ALA A 119 -5.22 11.32 -7.66
N PRO A 120 -4.68 10.62 -8.68
CA PRO A 120 -3.37 10.94 -9.23
C PRO A 120 -3.31 12.40 -9.70
N GLY A 121 -2.26 13.11 -9.30
CA GLY A 121 -2.06 14.52 -9.64
C GLY A 121 -2.95 15.53 -8.89
N ALA A 122 -3.81 15.10 -7.96
CA ALA A 122 -4.50 16.01 -7.05
C ALA A 122 -3.50 16.46 -5.96
N SER A 123 -2.91 17.64 -6.17
CA SER A 123 -2.05 18.34 -5.21
C SER A 123 -2.82 19.47 -4.53
#